data_AF-A0A815R5W7-F1
#
_entry.id   AF-A0A815R5W7-F1
#
_cell.length_a   1.000
_cell.length_b   1.000
_cell.length_c   1.000
_cell.angle_alpha   90.00
_cell.angle_beta   90.00
_cell.angle_gamma   90.00
#
_symmetry.space_group_name_H-M   'P 1'
#
loop_
_entity.id
_entity.type
_entity.pdbx_description
1 polymer ?
#
loop_
_entity_poly.entity_id
_entity_poly.type
_entity_poly.pdbx_seq_one_letter_code
_entity_poly.pdbx_strand_id
1 'polypeptide(L)' 'AQFDPSTPNGNPNRNRLCNKQIYVNGPHGTATVRVVDRCPGCAYGALDLSPAAFKRIVGNLDKGVGQVTWWWK' A
#
# COMPACT_ATOMS: atom_id res chain seq x y z
N ALA A 1 13.88 2.06 1.99
CA ALA A 1 14.55 0.75 1.91
C ALA A 1 13.76 -0.28 1.12
N GLN A 2 12.54 -0.70 1.52
CA GLN A 2 11.85 -1.85 0.88
C GLN A 2 11.58 -1.68 -0.63
N PHE A 3 11.40 -0.44 -1.09
CA PHE A 3 11.10 -0.11 -2.49
C PHE A 3 12.33 0.26 -3.31
N ASP A 4 13.48 0.51 -2.68
CA ASP A 4 14.70 1.01 -3.33
C ASP A 4 15.30 0.02 -4.33
N PRO A 5 15.31 -1.32 -4.09
CA PRO A 5 15.76 -2.28 -5.09
C PRO A 5 15.00 -2.22 -6.43
N SER A 6 13.79 -1.65 -6.44
CA SER A 6 12.99 -1.45 -7.65
C SER A 6 13.14 -0.04 -8.26
N THR A 7 14.00 0.80 -7.70
CA THR A 7 14.20 2.21 -8.11
C THR A 7 15.45 2.34 -8.99
N PRO A 8 15.30 2.43 -10.33
CA PRO A 8 16.44 2.57 -11.21
C PRO A 8 17.12 3.93 -11.01
N ASN A 9 18.44 3.92 -10.83
CA ASN A 9 19.29 5.10 -10.67
C ASN A 9 18.81 6.06 -9.56
N GLY A 10 18.11 5.54 -8.54
CA GLY A 10 17.57 6.34 -7.44
C GLY A 10 16.41 7.28 -7.82
N ASN A 11 15.89 7.23 -9.04
CA ASN A 11 14.74 8.06 -9.44
C ASN A 11 13.41 7.39 -9.06
N PRO A 12 12.71 7.85 -8.01
CA PRO A 12 11.47 7.20 -7.52
C PRO A 12 10.34 7.23 -8.55
N ASN A 13 10.32 8.23 -9.44
CA ASN A 13 9.31 8.32 -10.51
C ASN A 13 9.46 7.22 -11.57
N ARG A 14 10.60 6.52 -11.59
CA ARG A 14 10.87 5.38 -12.48
C ARG A 14 10.83 4.05 -11.74
N ASN A 15 10.37 4.02 -10.49
CA ASN A 15 10.29 2.78 -9.72
C ASN A 15 9.39 1.77 -10.42
N ARG A 16 9.89 0.53 -10.59
CA ARG A 16 9.19 -0.55 -11.30
C ARG A 16 7.91 -1.04 -10.59
N LEU A 17 7.68 -0.61 -9.35
CA LEU A 17 6.46 -0.91 -8.59
C LEU A 17 5.33 0.10 -8.84
N CYS A 18 5.62 1.29 -9.39
CA CYS A 18 4.59 2.26 -9.72
C CYS A 18 3.56 1.66 -10.69
N ASN A 19 2.29 2.00 -10.50
CA ASN A 19 1.14 1.53 -11.28
C ASN A 19 0.83 0.03 -11.20
N LYS A 20 1.66 -0.76 -10.52
CA LYS A 20 1.30 -2.14 -10.17
C LYS A 20 0.16 -2.17 -9.17
N GLN A 21 -0.52 -3.30 -9.10
CA GLN A 21 -1.67 -3.50 -8.23
C GLN A 21 -1.38 -4.60 -7.21
N ILE A 22 -2.00 -4.46 -6.04
CA ILE A 22 -2.00 -5.46 -4.99
C ILE A 22 -3.45 -5.75 -4.59
N TYR A 23 -3.71 -6.98 -4.16
CA TYR A 23 -4.91 -7.30 -3.39
C TYR A 23 -4.63 -7.01 -1.92
N VAL A 24 -5.54 -6.34 -1.24
CA VAL A 24 -5.47 -6.07 0.20
C VAL A 24 -6.73 -6.59 0.84
N ASN A 25 -6.57 -7.52 1.79
CA ASN A 25 -7.66 -8.09 2.56
C ASN A 25 -7.59 -7.58 4.01
N GLY A 26 -8.71 -7.11 4.51
CA GLY A 26 -8.86 -6.63 5.87
C GLY A 26 -10.21 -6.99 6.48
N PRO A 27 -10.49 -6.52 7.71
CA PRO A 27 -11.67 -6.93 8.47
C PRO A 27 -13.01 -6.61 7.81
N HIS A 28 -13.08 -5.62 6.91
CA HIS A 28 -14.32 -5.21 6.23
C HIS A 28 -14.39 -5.67 4.77
N GLY A 29 -13.34 -6.31 4.25
CA GLY A 29 -13.34 -6.90 2.93
C GLY A 29 -12.00 -6.83 2.21
N THR A 30 -12.02 -7.26 0.96
CA THR A 30 -10.89 -7.21 0.04
C THR A 30 -11.08 -6.10 -0.99
N ALA A 31 -10.01 -5.39 -1.32
CA ALA A 31 -9.98 -4.48 -2.47
C ALA A 31 -8.66 -4.61 -3.25
N THR A 32 -8.73 -4.40 -4.56
CA THR A 32 -7.54 -4.17 -5.38
C THR A 32 -7.17 -2.70 -5.29
N VAL A 33 -5.92 -2.40 -4.96
CA VAL A 33 -5.39 -1.03 -4.91
C VAL A 33 -4.19 -0.89 -5.83
N ARG A 34 -3.95 0.32 -6.33
CA ARG A 34 -2.81 0.66 -7.19
C ARG A 34 -1.72 1.33 -6.36
N VAL A 35 -0.48 0.90 -6.56
CA VAL A 35 0.70 1.53 -5.98
C VAL A 35 0.96 2.84 -6.72
N VAL A 36 0.79 3.96 -6.01
CA VAL A 36 0.94 5.32 -6.56
C VAL A 36 1.97 6.16 -5.83
N ASP A 37 2.40 5.74 -4.64
CA ASP A 37 3.38 6.46 -3.83
C ASP A 37 4.20 5.50 -2.96
N ARG A 38 5.29 6.01 -2.42
CA ARG A 38 6.12 5.36 -1.38
C ARG A 38 5.86 6.04 -0.04
N CYS A 39 5.87 5.27 1.04
CA CYS A 39 5.84 5.79 2.40
C CYS A 39 7.19 5.48 3.09
N PRO A 40 8.16 6.41 3.13
CA PRO A 40 9.49 6.15 3.69
C PRO A 40 9.49 5.87 5.20
N GLY A 41 8.50 6.40 5.93
CA GLY A 41 8.36 6.21 7.38
C GLY A 41 7.57 4.95 7.77
N CYS A 42 6.99 4.24 6.81
CA CYS A 42 6.20 3.04 7.08
C CYS A 42 7.10 1.84 7.40
N ALA A 43 6.69 1.03 8.37
CA ALA A 43 7.36 -0.24 8.67
C ALA A 43 7.33 -1.20 7.46
N TYR A 44 8.23 -2.17 7.44
CA TYR A 44 8.26 -3.18 6.37
C TYR A 44 6.90 -3.87 6.24
N GLY A 45 6.37 -3.92 5.02
CA GLY A 45 5.07 -4.52 4.73
C GLY A 45 3.85 -3.68 5.12
N ALA A 46 4.02 -2.54 5.80
CA ALA A 46 2.91 -1.64 6.10
C ALA A 46 2.45 -0.86 4.85
N LEU A 47 1.14 -0.62 4.76
CA LEU A 47 0.52 0.14 3.68
C LEU A 47 -0.07 1.43 4.23
N ASP A 48 0.22 2.56 3.58
CA ASP A 48 -0.49 3.82 3.80
C ASP A 48 -1.61 3.93 2.77
N LEU A 49 -2.81 3.53 3.18
CA LEU A 49 -3.96 3.43 2.30
C LEU A 49 -4.63 4.80 2.16
N SER A 50 -5.12 5.10 0.95
CA SER A 50 -6.02 6.25 0.79
C SER A 50 -7.25 6.11 1.69
N PRO A 51 -7.86 7.21 2.16
CA PRO A 51 -9.04 7.14 3.04
C PRO A 51 -10.18 6.29 2.47
N ALA A 52 -10.36 6.27 1.15
CA ALA A 52 -11.36 5.43 0.49
C ALA A 52 -11.02 3.93 0.57
N ALA A 53 -9.75 3.56 0.34
CA ALA A 53 -9.30 2.18 0.47
C ALA A 53 -9.35 1.72 1.94
N PHE A 54 -8.89 2.56 2.88
CA PHE A 54 -8.98 2.27 4.31
C PHE A 54 -10.42 2.01 4.75
N LYS A 55 -11.38 2.88 4.36
CA LYS A 55 -12.80 2.68 4.68
C LYS A 55 -13.34 1.34 4.19
N ARG A 56 -12.94 0.92 2.99
CA ARG A 56 -13.40 -0.33 2.39
C ARG A 56 -12.76 -1.58 3.01
N ILE A 57 -11.49 -1.50 3.39
CA ILE A 57 -10.69 -2.65 3.85
C ILE A 57 -10.73 -2.78 5.38
N VAL A 58 -10.59 -1.67 6.10
CA VAL A 58 -10.39 -1.59 7.56
C VAL A 58 -11.61 -1.04 8.31
N GLY A 59 -12.42 -0.20 7.66
CA GLY A 59 -13.64 0.37 8.24
C GLY A 59 -13.48 1.82 8.72
N ASN A 60 -13.98 2.15 9.91
CA ASN A 60 -13.99 3.53 10.42
C ASN A 60 -12.57 4.14 10.44
N LEU A 61 -12.43 5.36 9.87
CA LEU A 61 -11.18 6.12 9.84
C LEU A 61 -10.65 6.43 11.25
N ASP A 62 -11.52 6.57 12.26
CA ASP A 62 -11.11 6.86 13.64
C ASP A 62 -10.24 5.75 14.26
N LYS A 63 -10.24 4.54 13.67
CA LYS A 63 -9.32 3.46 14.07
C LYS A 63 -7.86 3.85 13.84
N GLY A 64 -7.58 4.69 12.83
CA GLY A 64 -6.24 5.12 12.42
C GLY A 64 -5.40 4.03 11.76
N VAL A 65 -5.26 2.87 12.42
CA VAL A 65 -4.44 1.73 11.96
C VAL A 65 -5.28 0.45 12.00
N GLY A 66 -5.07 -0.43 11.02
CA GLY A 66 -5.71 -1.75 10.97
C GLY A 66 -4.77 -2.84 10.47
N GLN A 67 -4.97 -4.06 10.97
CA GLN A 67 -4.26 -5.24 10.50
C GLN A 67 -4.85 -5.72 9.17
N VAL A 68 -3.99 -5.95 8.18
CA VAL A 68 -4.35 -6.40 6.84
C VAL A 68 -3.34 -7.42 6.31
N THR A 69 -3.74 -8.22 5.35
CA THR A 69 -2.83 -9.01 4.52
C THR A 69 -2.89 -8.52 3.08
N TRP A 70 -1.78 -8.62 2.35
CA TRP A 70 -1.75 -8.21 0.95
C TRP A 70 -0.78 -9.05 0.13
N TRP A 71 -1.03 -9.11 -1.17
CA TRP A 71 -0.19 -9.80 -2.14
C TRP A 71 -0.26 -9.09 -3.51
N TRP A 72 0.79 -9.24 -4.31
CA TRP A 72 0.82 -8.72 -5.67
C TRP A 72 -0.29 -9.35 -6.51
N LYS A 73 -0.92 -8.52 -7.35
CA LYS A 73 -1.85 -8.99 -8.38
C LYS A 73 -1.12 -9.60 -9.56
#